data_AF-A0A833ZRU0-F1
#
_entry.id   AF-A0A833ZRU0-F1
#
_cell.length_a   1.000
_cell.length_b   1.000
_cell.length_c   1.000
_cell.angle_alpha   90.00
_cell.angle_beta   90.00
_cell.angle_gamma   90.00
#
_symmetry.space_group_name_H-M   'P 1'
#
loop_
_entity.id
_entity.type
_entity.pdbx_description
1 polymer ?
#
loop_
_entity_poly.entity_id
_entity_poly.type
_entity_poly.pdbx_seq_one_letter_code
_entity_poly.pdbx_strand_id
1 'polypeptide(L)'
;MPREPRQWFCEEAESSDDAEALTIKKFRGDLAYRRQDYQRALQEYSSISENLPPTNFAMKRDVQEGRARCLVRLGRPAEALEIAADLETRATNTDHLTTALLLQLAVRAGGPGSGPAVFCLQKLISLHPFNPWTWGRLAEAYLSPEPGLSASPASPHTQNSRTSSDKTSNSSSPHSGKDCLLCCPETLPESSVFSMETSSRNKQGNEKALPSVQDAAVAAEREAALLEARMKACASLIRTRLLLQLCQSQQTSFALERNLRTQEEIEDKMKGFSFHEDTLRLITEVMGEDIVPEKIKEEVHSEVKCVGSAALSAVVMIASSKEFEDKWFGRIKDHLCSSERQLCAQMPISAR
;
A
#
# COMPACT_ATOMS: atom_id res chain seq x y z
N MET A 1 7.96 41.54 -18.70
CA MET A 1 8.03 41.00 -17.33
C MET A 1 6.73 40.25 -17.06
N PRO A 2 6.75 38.91 -16.98
CA PRO A 2 5.59 38.16 -16.50
C PRO A 2 5.38 38.55 -15.02
N ARG A 3 4.17 38.97 -14.64
CA ARG A 3 3.84 39.16 -13.23
C ARG A 3 3.83 37.78 -12.57
N GLU A 4 4.72 37.55 -11.61
CA GLU A 4 4.56 36.43 -10.69
C GLU A 4 3.16 36.48 -10.08
N PRO A 5 2.47 35.34 -9.88
CA PRO A 5 1.18 35.32 -9.22
C PRO A 5 1.35 35.96 -7.84
N ARG A 6 0.60 37.04 -7.56
CA ARG A 6 0.62 37.70 -6.26
C ARG A 6 0.25 36.67 -5.19
N GLN A 7 1.22 36.27 -4.38
CA GLN A 7 1.02 35.43 -3.20
C GLN A 7 0.41 36.32 -2.11
N TRP A 8 -0.89 36.65 -2.24
CA TRP A 8 -1.61 37.57 -1.34
C TRP A 8 -1.53 37.18 0.15
N PHE A 9 -1.22 35.91 0.43
CA PHE A 9 -1.05 35.34 1.76
C PHE A 9 0.40 35.41 2.30
N CYS A 10 1.38 35.88 1.51
CA CYS A 10 2.78 36.03 1.93
C CYS A 10 3.07 37.35 2.63
N GLU A 11 2.20 38.34 2.50
CA GLU A 11 2.29 39.58 3.28
C GLU A 11 1.80 39.30 4.71
N GLU A 12 2.40 39.95 5.71
CA GLU A 12 1.94 39.96 7.11
C GLU A 12 0.61 40.73 7.19
N ALA A 13 -0.44 40.14 6.64
CA ALA A 13 -1.79 40.62 6.85
C ALA A 13 -2.19 40.19 8.28
N GLU A 14 -2.10 41.12 9.23
CA GLU A 14 -2.82 41.04 10.49
C GLU A 14 -4.32 41.12 10.16
N SER A 15 -4.96 39.97 9.91
CA SER A 15 -6.41 39.92 9.84
C SER A 15 -6.97 40.07 11.25
N SER A 16 -7.97 40.93 11.41
CA SER A 16 -8.72 41.07 12.66
C SER A 16 -9.69 39.91 12.90
N ASP A 17 -9.88 39.03 11.91
CA ASP A 17 -10.70 37.82 12.02
C ASP A 17 -9.80 36.60 12.26
N ASP A 18 -9.94 36.00 13.45
CA ASP A 18 -9.20 34.81 13.85
C ASP A 18 -9.38 33.65 12.85
N ALA A 19 -10.56 33.50 12.23
CA ALA A 19 -10.80 32.43 11.26
C ALA A 19 -10.06 32.65 9.93
N GLU A 20 -10.02 33.88 9.45
CA GLU A 20 -9.26 34.26 8.26
C GLU A 20 -7.75 34.14 8.50
N ALA A 21 -7.27 34.57 9.68
CA ALA A 21 -5.87 34.44 10.07
C ALA A 21 -5.40 32.96 10.06
N LEU A 22 -6.21 32.04 10.59
CA LEU A 22 -5.88 30.60 10.56
C LEU A 22 -5.90 30.04 9.13
N THR A 23 -6.80 30.53 8.28
CA THR A 23 -6.86 30.14 6.86
C THR A 23 -5.61 30.60 6.09
N ILE A 24 -5.14 31.82 6.33
CA ILE A 24 -3.90 32.35 5.77
C ILE A 24 -2.70 31.49 6.21
N LYS A 25 -2.62 31.13 7.49
CA LYS A 25 -1.57 30.23 8.01
C LYS A 25 -1.62 28.85 7.33
N LYS A 26 -2.81 28.29 7.10
CA LYS A 26 -2.96 27.02 6.36
C LYS A 26 -2.32 27.14 4.97
N PHE A 27 -2.64 28.20 4.23
CA PHE A 27 -2.06 28.43 2.90
C PHE A 27 -0.54 28.61 2.93
N ARG A 28 0.01 29.28 3.97
CA ARG A 28 1.46 29.38 4.17
C ARG A 28 2.09 28.01 4.41
N GLY A 29 1.47 27.17 5.23
CA GLY A 29 1.88 25.78 5.44
C GLY A 29 1.87 24.97 4.14
N ASP A 30 0.79 25.05 3.37
CA ASP A 30 0.63 24.35 2.09
C ASP A 30 1.66 24.81 1.04
N LEU A 31 1.99 26.10 1.02
CA LEU A 31 3.05 26.65 0.17
C LEU A 31 4.44 26.17 0.61
N ALA A 32 4.74 26.20 1.91
CA ALA A 32 5.99 25.72 2.45
C ALA A 32 6.19 24.22 2.15
N TYR A 33 5.14 23.41 2.30
CA TYR A 33 5.17 21.99 1.95
C TYR A 33 5.49 21.78 0.46
N ARG A 34 4.84 22.54 -0.43
CA ARG A 34 5.13 22.48 -1.88
C ARG A 34 6.55 22.90 -2.23
N ARG A 35 7.14 23.83 -1.47
CA ARG A 35 8.54 24.25 -1.58
C ARG A 35 9.52 23.28 -0.90
N GLN A 36 9.04 22.15 -0.37
CA GLN A 36 9.82 21.16 0.37
C GLN A 36 10.43 21.67 1.68
N ASP A 37 9.95 22.82 2.18
CA ASP A 37 10.30 23.32 3.51
C ASP A 37 9.35 22.70 4.55
N TYR A 38 9.56 21.41 4.80
CA TYR A 38 8.68 20.59 5.63
C TYR A 38 8.71 21.00 7.10
N GLN A 39 9.84 21.53 7.59
CA GLN A 39 9.97 22.01 8.96
C GLN A 39 9.10 23.25 9.17
N ARG A 40 9.16 24.22 8.25
CA ARG A 40 8.31 25.42 8.30
C ARG A 40 6.84 25.07 8.12
N ALA A 41 6.51 24.18 7.18
CA ALA A 41 5.13 23.72 7.00
C ALA A 41 4.57 23.11 8.28
N LEU A 42 5.34 22.26 8.97
CA LEU A 42 4.94 21.66 10.24
C LEU A 42 4.73 22.71 11.33
N GLN A 43 5.55 23.76 11.39
CA GLN A 43 5.40 24.87 12.35
C GLN A 43 4.10 25.64 12.10
N GLU A 44 3.81 26.00 10.86
CA GLU A 44 2.57 26.70 10.49
C GLU A 44 1.34 25.87 10.91
N TYR A 45 1.30 24.59 10.52
CA TYR A 45 0.20 23.69 10.88
C TYR A 45 0.05 23.46 12.38
N SER A 46 1.17 23.38 13.11
CA SER A 46 1.14 23.20 14.57
C SER A 46 0.59 24.46 15.25
N SER A 47 0.99 25.65 14.79
CA SER A 47 0.45 26.92 15.28
C SER A 47 -1.06 27.05 15.05
N ILE A 48 -1.58 26.52 13.93
CA ILE A 48 -3.03 26.49 13.70
C ILE A 48 -3.70 25.57 14.72
N SER A 49 -3.14 24.38 14.95
CA SER A 49 -3.73 23.37 15.85
C SER A 49 -3.87 23.87 17.29
N GLU A 50 -2.95 24.72 17.76
CA GLU A 50 -2.98 25.33 19.09
C GLU A 50 -4.06 26.41 19.25
N ASN A 51 -4.36 27.13 18.17
CA ASN A 51 -5.28 28.27 18.16
C ASN A 51 -6.66 27.92 17.59
N LEU A 52 -6.86 26.71 17.09
CA LEU A 52 -8.09 26.31 16.42
C LEU A 52 -9.22 26.04 17.43
N PRO A 53 -10.42 26.64 17.25
CA PRO A 53 -11.58 26.29 18.06
C PRO A 53 -11.92 24.80 17.96
N PRO A 54 -12.35 24.15 19.05
CA PRO A 54 -12.62 22.71 19.06
C PRO A 54 -13.77 22.30 18.12
N THR A 55 -14.62 23.25 17.72
CA THR A 55 -15.76 23.06 16.82
C THR A 55 -15.38 23.04 15.33
N ASN A 56 -14.18 23.49 14.96
CA ASN A 56 -13.75 23.56 13.55
C ASN A 56 -13.14 22.22 13.08
N PHE A 57 -13.98 21.19 13.01
CA PHE A 57 -13.55 19.82 12.67
C PHE A 57 -12.91 19.70 11.29
N ALA A 58 -13.40 20.47 10.30
CA ALA A 58 -12.90 20.43 8.94
C ALA A 58 -11.45 20.92 8.86
N MET A 59 -11.19 22.13 9.37
CA MET A 59 -9.82 22.66 9.40
C MET A 59 -8.90 21.82 10.27
N LYS A 60 -9.41 21.27 11.39
CA LYS A 60 -8.63 20.38 12.25
C LYS A 60 -8.13 19.16 11.47
N ARG A 61 -9.01 18.50 10.71
CA ARG A 61 -8.63 17.34 9.89
C ARG A 61 -7.60 17.71 8.83
N ASP A 62 -7.84 18.78 8.07
CA ASP A 62 -6.94 19.22 7.00
C ASP A 62 -5.53 19.51 7.54
N VAL A 63 -5.45 20.23 8.66
CA VAL A 63 -4.20 20.60 9.31
C VAL A 63 -3.48 19.36 9.86
N GLN A 64 -4.21 18.43 10.49
CA GLN A 64 -3.61 17.18 10.98
C GLN A 64 -3.06 16.32 9.82
N GLU A 65 -3.78 16.22 8.70
CA GLU A 65 -3.29 15.56 7.49
C GLU A 65 -2.00 16.22 6.96
N GLY A 66 -1.96 17.56 6.92
CA GLY A 66 -0.77 18.34 6.57
C GLY A 66 0.42 18.06 7.50
N ARG A 67 0.18 18.03 8.81
CA ARG A 67 1.20 17.69 9.83
C ARG A 67 1.76 16.29 9.61
N ALA A 68 0.89 15.28 9.45
CA ALA A 68 1.31 13.91 9.21
C ALA A 68 2.18 13.78 7.96
N ARG A 69 1.80 14.43 6.85
CA ARG A 69 2.61 14.47 5.62
C ARG A 69 3.98 15.11 5.85
N CYS A 70 4.06 16.20 6.62
CA CYS A 70 5.34 16.82 6.96
C CYS A 70 6.21 15.88 7.81
N LEU A 71 5.63 15.23 8.82
CA LEU A 71 6.32 14.30 9.71
C LEU A 71 6.95 13.13 8.94
N VAL A 72 6.24 12.56 7.96
CA VAL A 72 6.82 11.52 7.08
C VAL A 72 8.06 12.04 6.36
N ARG A 73 7.97 13.23 5.76
CA ARG A 73 9.09 13.85 5.01
C ARG A 73 10.28 14.21 5.90
N LEU A 74 10.05 14.44 7.18
CA LEU A 74 11.07 14.73 8.20
C LEU A 74 11.61 13.45 8.88
N GLY A 75 11.23 12.26 8.42
CA GLY A 75 11.71 10.99 8.99
C GLY A 75 11.08 10.63 10.34
N ARG A 76 9.88 11.14 10.63
CA ARG A 76 9.11 10.90 11.87
C ARG A 76 7.82 10.12 11.60
N PRO A 77 7.87 8.90 11.01
CA PRO A 77 6.68 8.17 10.58
C PRO A 77 5.80 7.68 11.75
N ALA A 78 6.38 7.43 12.93
CA ALA A 78 5.61 6.99 14.10
C ALA A 78 4.56 8.03 14.52
N GLU A 79 4.97 9.30 14.63
CA GLU A 79 4.06 10.40 14.96
C GLU A 79 3.03 10.65 13.85
N ALA A 80 3.43 10.46 12.59
CA ALA A 80 2.49 10.55 11.47
C ALA A 80 1.42 9.45 11.52
N LEU A 81 1.78 8.23 11.96
CA LEU A 81 0.85 7.13 12.17
C LEU A 81 -0.12 7.40 13.34
N GLU A 82 0.35 8.00 14.43
CA GLU A 82 -0.53 8.39 15.54
C GLU A 82 -1.60 9.37 15.07
N ILE A 83 -1.21 10.40 14.31
CA ILE A 83 -2.17 11.35 13.73
C ILE A 83 -3.14 10.63 12.79
N ALA A 84 -2.65 9.73 11.93
CA ALA A 84 -3.49 9.04 10.97
C ALA A 84 -4.49 8.06 11.63
N ALA A 85 -4.10 7.41 12.73
CA ALA A 85 -5.00 6.56 13.53
C ALA A 85 -6.06 7.40 14.26
N ASP A 86 -5.67 8.55 14.79
CA ASP A 86 -6.56 9.50 15.45
C ASP A 86 -7.55 10.17 14.46
N LEU A 87 -7.17 10.34 13.20
CA LEU A 87 -8.08 10.72 12.11
C LEU A 87 -9.04 9.60 11.72
N GLU A 88 -8.58 8.34 11.72
CA GLU A 88 -9.42 7.17 11.44
C GLU A 88 -10.55 7.04 12.47
N THR A 89 -10.24 7.10 13.76
CA THR A 89 -11.24 6.95 14.85
C THR A 89 -12.31 8.04 14.84
N ARG A 90 -11.95 9.24 14.35
CA ARG A 90 -12.86 10.39 14.25
C ARG A 90 -13.55 10.55 12.91
N ALA A 91 -13.38 9.60 11.99
CA ALA A 91 -14.08 9.65 10.72
C ALA A 91 -15.61 9.60 10.92
N THR A 92 -16.34 10.47 10.23
CA THR A 92 -17.80 10.61 10.33
C THR A 92 -18.55 10.33 9.04
N ASN A 93 -17.81 10.19 7.93
CA ASN A 93 -18.27 9.68 6.64
C ASN A 93 -17.17 8.82 5.99
N THR A 94 -17.50 8.21 4.86
CA THR A 94 -16.60 7.36 4.06
C THR A 94 -15.39 8.14 3.53
N ASP A 95 -15.54 9.39 3.12
CA ASP A 95 -14.44 10.22 2.59
C ASP A 95 -13.37 10.53 3.65
N HIS A 96 -13.81 10.88 4.87
CA HIS A 96 -12.91 11.14 6.00
C HIS A 96 -12.09 9.89 6.30
N LEU A 97 -12.75 8.73 6.34
CA LEU A 97 -12.10 7.46 6.61
C LEU A 97 -11.14 7.05 5.48
N THR A 98 -11.57 7.22 4.23
CA THR A 98 -10.74 6.95 3.05
C THR A 98 -9.46 7.77 3.08
N THR A 99 -9.56 9.06 3.39
CA THR A 99 -8.42 9.97 3.50
C THR A 99 -7.46 9.52 4.61
N ALA A 100 -7.98 9.13 5.78
CA ALA A 100 -7.16 8.62 6.88
C ALA A 100 -6.43 7.31 6.51
N LEU A 101 -7.12 6.37 5.87
CA LEU A 101 -6.52 5.09 5.43
C LEU A 101 -5.47 5.29 4.34
N LEU A 102 -5.71 6.18 3.37
CA LEU A 102 -4.73 6.54 2.35
C LEU A 102 -3.48 7.21 2.95
N LEU A 103 -3.67 8.06 3.96
CA LEU A 103 -2.56 8.65 4.71
C LEU A 103 -1.74 7.58 5.43
N GLN A 104 -2.38 6.62 6.10
CA GLN A 104 -1.66 5.50 6.74
C GLN A 104 -0.84 4.69 5.73
N LEU A 105 -1.40 4.39 4.55
CA LEU A 105 -0.66 3.69 3.50
C LEU A 105 0.55 4.52 3.01
N ALA A 106 0.37 5.82 2.81
CA ALA A 106 1.46 6.70 2.38
C ALA A 106 2.59 6.78 3.42
N VAL A 107 2.25 6.80 4.72
CA VAL A 107 3.24 6.78 5.81
C VAL A 107 4.01 5.46 5.82
N ARG A 108 3.32 4.33 5.61
CA ARG A 108 3.93 2.99 5.65
C ARG A 108 4.74 2.63 4.41
N ALA A 109 4.45 3.24 3.26
CA ALA A 109 5.21 3.04 2.03
C ALA A 109 6.70 3.40 2.15
N GLY A 110 7.11 4.12 3.20
CA GLY A 110 8.51 4.46 3.51
C GLY A 110 9.20 3.60 4.57
N GLY A 111 8.60 2.50 5.06
CA GLY A 111 9.17 1.68 6.14
C GLY A 111 9.04 0.16 5.94
N PRO A 112 9.87 -0.66 6.63
CA PRO A 112 9.79 -2.11 6.56
C PRO A 112 8.56 -2.66 7.32
N GLY A 113 7.61 -3.27 6.62
CA GLY A 113 6.45 -3.96 7.20
C GLY A 113 5.20 -3.98 6.30
N SER A 114 4.95 -5.10 5.62
CA SER A 114 3.83 -5.30 4.68
C SER A 114 2.48 -5.59 5.35
N GLY A 115 2.45 -6.27 6.50
CA GLY A 115 1.21 -6.70 7.17
C GLY A 115 0.19 -5.60 7.47
N PRO A 116 0.58 -4.46 8.10
CA PRO A 116 -0.35 -3.35 8.36
C PRO A 116 -0.86 -2.64 7.09
N ALA A 117 -0.21 -2.84 5.93
CA ALA A 117 -0.66 -2.29 4.66
C ALA A 117 -1.82 -3.13 4.07
N VAL A 118 -1.74 -4.46 4.15
CA VAL A 118 -2.80 -5.37 3.71
C VAL A 118 -4.13 -5.03 4.37
N PHE A 119 -4.15 -4.91 5.70
CA PHE A 119 -5.37 -4.62 6.43
C PHE A 119 -5.98 -3.25 6.06
N CYS A 120 -5.16 -2.21 5.87
CA CYS A 120 -5.65 -0.92 5.40
C CYS A 120 -6.22 -0.96 3.98
N LEU A 121 -5.61 -1.74 3.09
CA LEU A 121 -6.11 -1.95 1.73
C LEU A 121 -7.43 -2.72 1.72
N GLN A 122 -7.57 -3.75 2.57
CA GLN A 122 -8.82 -4.48 2.76
C GLN A 122 -9.94 -3.55 3.25
N LYS A 123 -9.67 -2.70 4.26
CA LYS A 123 -10.62 -1.67 4.71
C LYS A 123 -11.02 -0.73 3.57
N LEU A 124 -10.06 -0.24 2.78
CA LEU A 124 -10.35 0.63 1.63
C LEU A 124 -11.21 -0.06 0.57
N ILE A 125 -11.00 -1.35 0.31
CA ILE A 125 -11.81 -2.14 -0.62
C ILE A 125 -13.22 -2.38 -0.05
N SER A 126 -13.37 -2.58 1.26
CA SER A 126 -14.69 -2.67 1.88
C SER A 126 -15.48 -1.37 1.75
N LEU A 127 -14.81 -0.22 1.68
CA LEU A 127 -15.43 1.09 1.44
C LEU A 127 -15.68 1.37 -0.05
N HIS A 128 -14.75 0.94 -0.92
CA HIS A 128 -14.74 1.24 -2.36
C HIS A 128 -14.43 -0.02 -3.18
N PRO A 129 -15.33 -1.02 -3.21
CA PRO A 129 -15.09 -2.33 -3.83
C PRO A 129 -14.86 -2.26 -5.34
N PHE A 130 -15.25 -1.16 -5.99
CA PHE A 130 -15.08 -0.92 -7.42
C PHE A 130 -13.86 -0.05 -7.78
N ASN A 131 -12.98 0.28 -6.81
CA ASN A 131 -11.74 1.00 -7.11
C ASN A 131 -10.63 0.03 -7.60
N PRO A 132 -10.27 0.02 -8.90
CA PRO A 132 -9.28 -0.92 -9.44
C PRO A 132 -7.90 -0.77 -8.79
N TRP A 133 -7.48 0.45 -8.49
CA TRP A 133 -6.12 0.73 -8.03
C TRP A 133 -5.85 0.20 -6.62
N THR A 134 -6.87 0.17 -5.76
CA THR A 134 -6.75 -0.40 -4.41
C THR A 134 -6.57 -1.92 -4.47
N TRP A 135 -7.29 -2.60 -5.36
CA TRP A 135 -7.10 -4.03 -5.61
C TRP A 135 -5.70 -4.36 -6.15
N GLY A 136 -5.18 -3.54 -7.06
CA GLY A 136 -3.82 -3.72 -7.59
C GLY A 136 -2.75 -3.60 -6.49
N ARG A 137 -2.88 -2.60 -5.61
CA ARG A 137 -2.01 -2.44 -4.44
C ARG A 137 -2.15 -3.58 -3.43
N LEU A 138 -3.35 -4.13 -3.27
CA LEU A 138 -3.57 -5.30 -2.41
C LEU A 138 -2.82 -6.52 -2.93
N ALA A 139 -2.78 -6.72 -4.26
CA ALA A 139 -1.98 -7.79 -4.85
C ALA A 139 -0.49 -7.63 -4.57
N GLU A 140 0.04 -6.42 -4.74
CA GLU A 140 1.44 -6.11 -4.43
C GLU A 140 1.77 -6.34 -2.95
N ALA A 141 0.85 -5.96 -2.06
CA ALA A 141 1.00 -6.18 -0.63
C ALA A 141 1.03 -7.67 -0.26
N TYR A 142 0.22 -8.53 -0.91
CA TYR A 142 0.28 -9.98 -0.70
C TYR A 142 1.57 -10.62 -1.21
N LEU A 143 2.20 -10.07 -2.25
CA LEU A 143 3.46 -10.58 -2.79
C LEU A 143 4.70 -10.01 -2.09
N SER A 144 4.51 -9.01 -1.25
CA SER A 144 5.61 -8.40 -0.52
C SER A 144 6.14 -9.37 0.54
N PRO A 145 7.45 -9.65 0.58
CA PRO A 145 8.01 -10.56 1.57
C PRO A 145 7.90 -9.96 2.97
N GLU A 146 7.23 -10.68 3.88
CA GLU A 146 7.15 -10.27 5.28
C GLU A 146 8.56 -10.20 5.90
N PRO A 147 8.94 -9.07 6.54
CA PRO A 147 10.28 -8.87 7.10
C PRO A 147 10.73 -9.95 8.10
N GLY A 148 9.81 -10.72 8.68
CA GLY A 148 10.10 -11.78 9.65
C GLY A 148 10.51 -13.14 9.05
N LEU A 149 10.40 -13.34 7.73
CA LEU A 149 10.62 -14.66 7.11
C LEU A 149 11.95 -14.78 6.35
N SER A 150 12.71 -13.69 6.22
CA SER A 150 14.00 -13.63 5.51
C SER A 150 15.23 -13.84 6.42
N ALA A 151 15.03 -14.05 7.73
CA ALA A 151 16.14 -14.33 8.64
C ALA A 151 16.66 -15.77 8.41
N SER A 152 17.64 -15.91 7.54
CA SER A 152 18.58 -17.03 7.57
C SER A 152 19.19 -17.12 8.98
N PRO A 153 19.31 -18.30 9.60
CA PRO A 153 19.99 -18.43 10.88
C PRO A 153 21.49 -18.20 10.65
N ALA A 154 21.90 -16.93 10.71
CA ALA A 154 23.30 -16.58 10.69
C ALA A 154 23.96 -17.15 11.96
N SER A 155 24.88 -18.09 11.73
CA SER A 155 25.81 -18.64 12.72
C SER A 155 26.44 -17.53 13.57
N PRO A 156 26.59 -17.71 14.90
CA PRO A 156 27.21 -16.71 15.76
C PRO A 156 28.73 -16.77 15.57
N HIS A 157 29.27 -15.98 14.65
CA HIS A 157 30.71 -15.74 14.59
C HIS A 157 31.07 -14.28 14.86
N THR A 158 31.45 -14.10 16.13
CA THR A 158 32.56 -13.27 16.61
C THR A 158 32.49 -11.77 16.37
N GLN A 159 32.02 -11.07 17.41
CA GLN A 159 32.34 -9.68 17.68
C GLN A 159 33.86 -9.47 17.57
N ASN A 160 34.27 -8.54 16.73
CA ASN A 160 35.53 -7.82 16.93
C ASN A 160 35.26 -6.33 16.74
N SER A 161 35.34 -5.64 17.87
CA SER A 161 35.41 -4.21 18.01
C SER A 161 36.58 -3.63 17.21
N ARG A 162 36.32 -2.54 16.47
CA ARG A 162 37.31 -1.49 16.25
C ARG A 162 36.61 -0.19 15.86
N THR A 163 36.62 0.73 16.82
CA THR A 163 36.42 2.17 16.68
C THR A 163 37.51 2.79 15.79
N SER A 164 37.14 3.74 14.94
CA SER A 164 38.02 4.84 14.51
C SER A 164 37.26 5.91 13.71
N SER A 165 36.99 7.02 14.40
CA SER A 165 37.30 8.42 14.03
C SER A 165 36.74 9.05 12.74
N ASP A 166 35.94 10.09 12.99
CA ASP A 166 35.77 11.35 12.27
C ASP A 166 36.55 11.59 10.97
N LYS A 167 35.80 11.98 9.92
CA LYS A 167 36.09 13.22 9.21
C LYS A 167 34.90 13.77 8.45
N THR A 168 34.67 15.06 8.71
CA THR A 168 33.80 16.01 8.04
C THR A 168 34.20 16.18 6.58
N SER A 169 33.23 16.18 5.66
CA SER A 169 33.39 16.80 4.35
C SER A 169 32.04 17.24 3.79
N ASN A 170 31.85 18.55 3.78
CA ASN A 170 30.81 19.24 3.02
C ASN A 170 30.99 18.98 1.53
N SER A 171 29.94 18.58 0.83
CA SER A 171 29.84 18.75 -0.61
C SER A 171 28.42 19.15 -0.99
N SER A 172 28.29 20.43 -1.34
CA SER A 172 27.15 21.03 -2.01
C SER A 172 27.16 20.67 -3.50
N SER A 173 26.05 20.15 -4.02
CA SER A 173 25.76 20.19 -5.46
C SER A 173 24.25 20.36 -5.69
N PRO A 174 23.83 21.16 -6.69
CA PRO A 174 22.44 21.55 -6.87
C PRO A 174 21.70 20.49 -7.70
N HIS A 175 20.58 19.99 -7.19
CA HIS A 175 19.70 19.12 -7.96
C HIS A 175 18.53 19.93 -8.54
N SER A 176 18.50 19.94 -9.87
CA SER A 176 17.48 20.49 -10.75
C SER A 176 16.08 20.04 -10.34
N GLY A 177 15.16 21.01 -10.32
CA GLY A 177 13.75 20.82 -9.99
C GLY A 177 13.03 19.86 -10.94
N LYS A 178 12.15 19.05 -10.36
CA LYS A 178 11.01 18.40 -11.00
C LYS A 178 9.85 18.42 -10.02
N ASP A 179 8.78 19.09 -10.44
CA ASP A 179 7.52 19.25 -9.72
C ASP A 179 6.89 17.88 -9.42
N CYS A 180 6.79 17.55 -8.13
CA CYS A 180 6.10 16.35 -7.66
C CYS A 180 4.64 16.70 -7.38
N LEU A 181 3.82 16.70 -8.43
CA LEU A 181 2.40 16.40 -8.28
C LEU A 181 2.29 14.88 -8.22
N LEU A 182 1.85 14.36 -7.05
CA LEU A 182 1.35 13.01 -6.80
C LEU A 182 1.48 12.04 -7.99
N CYS A 183 2.68 11.52 -8.21
CA CYS A 183 2.93 10.41 -9.11
C CYS A 183 3.89 9.47 -8.39
N CYS A 184 3.53 8.19 -8.32
CA CYS A 184 4.37 7.13 -7.78
C CYS A 184 5.73 7.10 -8.52
N PRO A 185 6.83 6.65 -7.88
CA PRO A 185 8.09 6.53 -8.59
C PRO A 185 7.97 5.48 -9.70
N GLU A 186 8.21 5.96 -10.93
CA GLU A 186 8.53 5.15 -12.10
C GLU A 186 9.83 4.36 -11.88
N THR A 187 9.91 3.29 -12.67
CA THR A 187 10.85 2.18 -12.69
C THR A 187 12.31 2.53 -12.98
N LEU A 188 13.20 1.56 -12.66
CA LEU A 188 14.44 1.13 -13.34
C LEU A 188 15.75 1.21 -12.52
N PRO A 189 16.81 0.42 -12.85
CA PRO A 189 16.97 -0.44 -14.04
C PRO A 189 17.38 -1.92 -13.78
N GLU A 190 17.03 -2.77 -14.75
CA GLU A 190 17.78 -3.99 -15.07
C GLU A 190 19.15 -3.63 -15.67
N SER A 191 20.22 -4.18 -15.11
CA SER A 191 21.37 -4.73 -15.85
C SER A 191 22.52 -5.04 -14.89
N SER A 192 22.98 -6.29 -14.86
CA SER A 192 24.41 -6.59 -15.00
C SER A 192 24.61 -8.08 -15.26
N VAL A 193 25.27 -8.35 -16.38
CA VAL A 193 25.57 -9.65 -16.98
C VAL A 193 27.07 -9.91 -16.72
N PHE A 194 27.36 -11.04 -16.07
CA PHE A 194 28.64 -11.76 -15.91
C PHE A 194 29.73 -11.19 -14.98
N SER A 195 30.13 -12.04 -14.02
CA SER A 195 31.55 -12.32 -13.79
C SER A 195 31.76 -13.81 -13.49
N MET A 196 32.61 -14.41 -14.33
CA MET A 196 33.07 -15.78 -14.27
C MET A 196 34.34 -15.80 -13.43
N GLU A 197 34.28 -16.39 -12.24
CA GLU A 197 35.47 -16.73 -11.47
C GLU A 197 35.61 -18.26 -11.36
N THR A 198 36.69 -18.73 -11.98
CA THR A 198 37.24 -20.06 -11.78
C THR A 198 37.88 -20.13 -10.41
N SER A 199 37.38 -21.00 -9.51
CA SER A 199 38.21 -21.44 -8.39
C SER A 199 37.89 -22.86 -7.92
N SER A 200 38.89 -23.70 -8.14
CA SER A 200 39.39 -24.77 -7.29
C SER A 200 38.40 -25.75 -6.64
N ARG A 201 38.44 -26.96 -7.19
CA ARG A 201 37.90 -28.22 -6.69
C ARG A 201 38.53 -28.57 -5.33
N ASN A 202 37.74 -28.55 -4.26
CA ASN A 202 38.05 -29.33 -3.06
C ASN A 202 36.86 -30.24 -2.72
N LYS A 203 37.10 -31.54 -2.88
CA LYS A 203 36.19 -32.60 -2.44
C LYS A 203 36.26 -32.67 -0.92
N GLN A 204 35.16 -32.35 -0.26
CA GLN A 204 34.91 -32.86 1.08
C GLN A 204 33.50 -33.42 1.08
N GLY A 205 33.41 -34.74 1.17
CA GLY A 205 32.15 -35.45 1.30
C GLY A 205 31.50 -34.98 2.59
N ASN A 206 30.32 -34.37 2.44
CA ASN A 206 29.43 -34.16 3.57
C ASN A 206 28.22 -35.06 3.32
N GLU A 207 28.04 -36.01 4.25
CA GLU A 207 26.86 -36.85 4.33
C GLU A 207 25.60 -35.97 4.23
N LYS A 208 24.66 -36.39 3.38
CA LYS A 208 23.31 -35.84 3.37
C LYS A 208 22.71 -36.08 4.75
N ALA A 209 22.81 -35.10 5.64
CA ALA A 209 21.91 -34.99 6.78
C ALA A 209 20.49 -34.94 6.21
N LEU A 210 19.69 -35.97 6.46
CA LEU A 210 18.27 -35.93 6.15
C LEU A 210 17.69 -34.67 6.84
N PRO A 211 16.89 -33.84 6.14
CA PRO A 211 16.18 -32.76 6.79
C PRO A 211 15.36 -33.35 7.94
N SER A 212 15.44 -32.73 9.12
CA SER A 212 14.69 -33.21 10.27
C SER A 212 13.19 -33.13 9.94
N VAL A 213 12.36 -33.98 10.54
CA VAL A 213 10.90 -33.96 10.34
C VAL A 213 10.31 -32.56 10.63
N GLN A 214 10.97 -31.80 11.51
CA GLN A 214 10.64 -30.40 11.82
C GLN A 214 10.92 -29.45 10.64
N ASP A 215 12.06 -29.60 9.97
CA ASP A 215 12.44 -28.77 8.81
C ASP A 215 11.51 -29.01 7.61
N ALA A 216 11.08 -30.26 7.41
CA ALA A 216 10.14 -30.61 6.35
C ALA A 216 8.72 -30.05 6.60
N ALA A 217 8.26 -30.07 7.85
CA ALA A 217 6.97 -29.49 8.23
C ALA A 217 6.96 -27.96 8.05
N VAL A 218 8.01 -27.27 8.51
CA VAL A 218 8.15 -25.82 8.36
C VAL A 218 8.28 -25.41 6.88
N ALA A 219 8.95 -26.21 6.06
CA ALA A 219 9.01 -25.99 4.62
C ALA A 219 7.63 -26.12 3.95
N ALA A 220 6.86 -27.15 4.30
CA ALA A 220 5.51 -27.35 3.77
C ALA A 220 4.55 -26.22 4.17
N GLU A 221 4.61 -25.74 5.42
CA GLU A 221 3.83 -24.59 5.89
C GLU A 221 4.18 -23.30 5.13
N ARG A 222 5.48 -23.08 4.86
CA ARG A 222 5.93 -21.92 4.05
C ARG A 222 5.44 -21.97 2.62
N GLU A 223 5.54 -23.13 1.97
CA GLU A 223 5.03 -23.31 0.60
C GLU A 223 3.52 -23.10 0.53
N ALA A 224 2.76 -23.61 1.51
CA ALA A 224 1.31 -23.39 1.60
C ALA A 224 0.96 -21.91 1.78
N ALA A 225 1.66 -21.19 2.68
CA ALA A 225 1.45 -19.75 2.88
C ALA A 225 1.77 -18.93 1.62
N LEU A 226 2.84 -19.31 0.90
CA LEU A 226 3.25 -18.66 -0.34
C LEU A 226 2.27 -18.96 -1.49
N LEU A 227 1.73 -20.17 -1.57
CA LEU A 227 0.65 -20.50 -2.50
C LEU A 227 -0.62 -19.69 -2.21
N GLU A 228 -1.00 -19.57 -0.94
CA GLU A 228 -2.14 -18.76 -0.52
C GLU A 228 -1.94 -17.27 -0.86
N ALA A 229 -0.75 -16.72 -0.60
CA ALA A 229 -0.40 -15.35 -0.98
C ALA A 229 -0.45 -15.13 -2.50
N ARG A 230 0.09 -16.08 -3.30
CA ARG A 230 0.00 -16.04 -4.77
C ARG A 230 -1.44 -16.09 -5.27
N MET A 231 -2.29 -16.92 -4.66
CA MET A 231 -3.71 -17.00 -4.99
C MET A 231 -4.43 -15.68 -4.71
N LYS A 232 -4.25 -15.13 -3.51
CA LYS A 232 -4.87 -13.84 -3.12
C LYS A 232 -4.40 -12.69 -4.02
N ALA A 233 -3.11 -12.67 -4.37
CA ALA A 233 -2.54 -11.70 -5.29
C ALA A 233 -3.11 -11.85 -6.71
N CYS A 234 -3.15 -13.07 -7.26
CA CYS A 234 -3.71 -13.36 -8.57
C CYS A 234 -5.19 -12.94 -8.65
N ALA A 235 -5.98 -13.29 -7.64
CA ALA A 235 -7.38 -12.92 -7.58
C ALA A 235 -7.59 -11.40 -7.50
N SER A 236 -6.75 -10.70 -6.72
CA SER A 236 -6.76 -9.24 -6.65
C SER A 236 -6.36 -8.57 -7.98
N LEU A 237 -5.40 -9.13 -8.73
CA LEU A 237 -5.02 -8.64 -10.06
C LEU A 237 -6.12 -8.87 -11.10
N ILE A 238 -6.75 -10.05 -11.09
CA ILE A 238 -7.90 -10.35 -11.95
C ILE A 238 -9.03 -9.36 -11.68
N ARG A 239 -9.36 -9.13 -10.40
CA ARG A 239 -10.35 -8.13 -10.00
C ARG A 239 -9.99 -6.73 -10.50
N THR A 240 -8.73 -6.33 -10.37
CA THR A 240 -8.20 -5.05 -10.89
C THR A 240 -8.45 -4.94 -12.40
N ARG A 241 -8.07 -5.96 -13.17
CA ARG A 241 -8.24 -5.98 -14.63
C ARG A 241 -9.70 -5.88 -15.04
N LEU A 242 -10.60 -6.63 -14.40
CA LEU A 242 -12.03 -6.59 -14.69
C LEU A 242 -12.64 -5.19 -14.46
N LEU A 243 -12.26 -4.53 -13.36
CA LEU A 243 -12.70 -3.17 -13.04
C LEU A 243 -12.11 -2.13 -14.02
N LEU A 244 -10.88 -2.32 -14.48
CA LEU A 244 -10.28 -1.49 -15.51
C LEU A 244 -11.00 -1.63 -16.86
N GLN A 245 -11.34 -2.85 -17.26
CA GLN A 245 -12.11 -3.12 -18.50
C GLN A 245 -13.49 -2.46 -18.45
N LEU A 246 -14.16 -2.54 -17.30
CA LEU A 246 -15.46 -1.92 -17.08
C LEU A 246 -15.43 -0.40 -17.30
N CYS A 247 -14.44 0.31 -16.76
CA CYS A 247 -14.35 1.76 -16.87
C CYS A 247 -13.68 2.26 -18.16
N GLN A 248 -13.14 1.36 -18.97
CA GLN A 248 -12.35 1.67 -20.16
C GLN A 248 -13.11 2.56 -21.16
N SER A 249 -14.39 2.27 -21.41
CA SER A 249 -15.22 3.03 -22.36
C SER A 249 -15.50 4.48 -21.94
N GLN A 250 -15.34 4.79 -20.66
CA GLN A 250 -15.58 6.12 -20.08
C GLN A 250 -14.28 6.95 -20.00
N GLN A 251 -13.12 6.33 -20.25
CA GLN A 251 -11.82 6.97 -20.12
C GLN A 251 -11.28 7.43 -21.47
N THR A 252 -10.50 8.51 -21.45
CA THR A 252 -9.86 9.07 -22.65
C THR A 252 -8.43 9.54 -22.34
N SER A 253 -7.62 9.75 -23.38
CA SER A 253 -6.26 10.31 -23.28
C SER A 253 -5.38 9.51 -22.29
N PHE A 254 -4.62 10.21 -21.43
CA PHE A 254 -3.70 9.62 -20.44
C PHE A 254 -4.37 8.65 -19.46
N ALA A 255 -5.65 8.84 -19.13
CA ALA A 255 -6.35 7.92 -18.24
C ALA A 255 -6.56 6.56 -18.91
N LEU A 256 -6.95 6.55 -20.19
CA LEU A 256 -7.12 5.34 -20.98
C LEU A 256 -5.77 4.66 -21.24
N GLU A 257 -4.73 5.43 -21.58
CA GLU A 257 -3.38 4.90 -21.77
C GLU A 257 -2.88 4.17 -20.51
N ARG A 258 -3.01 4.81 -19.34
CA ARG A 258 -2.63 4.20 -18.06
C ARG A 258 -3.41 2.91 -17.79
N ASN A 259 -4.72 2.91 -18.08
CA ASN A 259 -5.57 1.73 -17.91
C ASN A 259 -5.05 0.56 -18.76
N LEU A 260 -4.89 0.77 -20.07
CA LEU A 260 -4.42 -0.28 -21.00
C LEU A 260 -3.05 -0.82 -20.61
N ARG A 261 -2.09 0.08 -20.30
CA ARG A 261 -0.76 -0.31 -19.83
C ARG A 261 -0.84 -1.18 -18.56
N THR A 262 -1.70 -0.80 -17.61
CA THR A 262 -1.87 -1.56 -16.36
C THR A 262 -2.47 -2.95 -16.64
N GLN A 263 -3.41 -3.07 -17.58
CA GLN A 263 -3.97 -4.37 -17.98
C GLN A 263 -2.89 -5.29 -18.59
N GLU A 264 -2.01 -4.75 -19.43
CA GLU A 264 -0.88 -5.49 -20.02
C GLU A 264 0.11 -5.97 -18.93
N GLU A 265 0.49 -5.09 -18.01
CA GLU A 265 1.35 -5.44 -16.87
C GLU A 265 0.74 -6.54 -15.98
N ILE A 266 -0.58 -6.51 -15.78
CA ILE A 266 -1.30 -7.56 -15.05
C ILE A 266 -1.21 -8.89 -15.79
N GLU A 267 -1.43 -8.90 -17.11
CA GLU A 267 -1.35 -10.12 -17.92
C GLU A 267 0.06 -10.75 -17.86
N ASP A 268 1.10 -9.92 -17.92
CA ASP A 268 2.47 -10.38 -17.79
C ASP A 268 2.78 -10.93 -16.39
N LYS A 269 2.32 -10.26 -15.32
CA LYS A 269 2.42 -10.78 -13.95
C LYS A 269 1.67 -12.10 -13.79
N MET A 270 0.51 -12.25 -14.44
CA MET A 270 -0.31 -13.45 -14.32
C MET A 270 0.38 -14.70 -14.86
N LYS A 271 1.17 -14.57 -15.93
CA LYS A 271 2.00 -15.66 -16.47
C LYS A 271 2.97 -16.23 -15.43
N GLY A 272 3.40 -15.42 -14.47
CA GLY A 272 4.32 -15.81 -13.39
C GLY A 272 3.69 -16.66 -12.28
N PHE A 273 2.36 -16.71 -12.13
CA PHE A 273 1.72 -17.48 -11.05
C PHE A 273 1.57 -18.97 -11.35
N SER A 274 1.67 -19.39 -12.62
CA SER A 274 1.57 -20.80 -13.04
C SER A 274 0.28 -21.54 -12.64
N PHE A 275 -0.84 -20.83 -12.48
CA PHE A 275 -2.15 -21.47 -12.25
C PHE A 275 -2.69 -22.10 -13.53
N HIS A 276 -3.45 -23.20 -13.41
CA HIS A 276 -4.14 -23.83 -14.52
C HIS A 276 -5.27 -22.93 -15.07
N GLU A 277 -5.57 -23.03 -16.36
CA GLU A 277 -6.61 -22.25 -17.04
C GLU A 277 -7.99 -22.36 -16.36
N ASP A 278 -8.36 -23.55 -15.90
CA ASP A 278 -9.63 -23.75 -15.18
C ASP A 278 -9.65 -23.01 -13.83
N THR A 279 -8.51 -22.93 -13.14
CA THR A 279 -8.37 -22.15 -11.91
C THR A 279 -8.47 -20.65 -12.20
N LEU A 280 -7.80 -20.16 -13.24
CA LEU A 280 -7.89 -18.75 -13.65
C LEU A 280 -9.31 -18.37 -14.07
N ARG A 281 -10.02 -19.26 -14.76
CA ARG A 281 -11.43 -19.09 -15.13
C ARG A 281 -12.32 -18.97 -13.90
N LEU A 282 -12.16 -19.88 -12.92
CA LEU A 282 -12.89 -19.82 -11.66
C LEU A 282 -12.62 -18.51 -10.91
N ILE A 283 -11.35 -18.10 -10.78
CA ILE A 283 -11.00 -16.85 -10.09
C ILE A 283 -11.66 -15.66 -10.81
N THR A 284 -11.66 -15.66 -12.14
CA THR A 284 -12.31 -14.62 -12.95
C THR A 284 -13.82 -14.58 -12.72
N GLU A 285 -14.48 -15.72 -12.65
CA GLU A 285 -15.92 -15.81 -12.34
C GLU A 285 -16.22 -15.27 -10.94
N VAL A 286 -15.50 -15.76 -9.91
CA VAL A 286 -15.71 -15.35 -8.51
C VAL A 286 -15.45 -13.85 -8.33
N MET A 287 -14.39 -13.32 -8.94
CA MET A 287 -14.03 -11.91 -8.85
C MET A 287 -14.84 -10.99 -9.78
N GLY A 288 -15.67 -11.55 -10.66
CA GLY A 288 -16.53 -10.81 -11.58
C GLY A 288 -18.01 -10.78 -11.17
N GLU A 289 -18.43 -11.62 -10.22
CA GLU A 289 -19.84 -11.88 -9.91
C GLU A 289 -20.67 -10.62 -9.57
N ASP A 290 -20.08 -9.65 -8.88
CA ASP A 290 -20.72 -8.39 -8.50
C ASP A 290 -20.51 -7.24 -9.50
N ILE A 291 -19.69 -7.43 -10.53
CA ILE A 291 -19.42 -6.42 -11.57
C ILE A 291 -20.54 -6.43 -12.61
N VAL A 292 -21.73 -5.96 -12.21
CA VAL A 292 -22.88 -5.77 -13.09
C VAL A 292 -23.20 -4.27 -13.23
N PRO A 293 -23.44 -3.75 -14.47
CA PRO A 293 -23.62 -2.33 -14.72
C PRO A 293 -24.65 -1.63 -13.83
N GLU A 294 -25.69 -2.36 -13.39
CA GLU A 294 -26.77 -1.89 -12.54
C GLU A 294 -26.30 -1.60 -11.11
N LYS A 295 -25.54 -2.52 -10.48
CA LYS A 295 -25.02 -2.33 -9.11
C LYS A 295 -24.02 -1.18 -9.02
N ILE A 296 -23.26 -0.96 -10.09
CA ILE A 296 -22.24 0.10 -10.14
C ILE A 296 -22.88 1.48 -10.23
N LYS A 297 -23.97 1.64 -11.01
CA LYS A 297 -24.70 2.91 -11.07
C LYS A 297 -25.28 3.27 -9.71
N GLU A 298 -25.74 2.31 -8.92
CA GLU A 298 -26.29 2.56 -7.60
C GLU A 298 -25.22 3.07 -6.62
N GLU A 299 -24.00 2.52 -6.68
CA GLU A 299 -22.90 2.94 -5.81
C GLU A 299 -22.30 4.29 -6.22
N VAL A 300 -22.15 4.55 -7.53
CA VAL A 300 -21.63 5.83 -8.07
C VAL A 300 -22.56 7.02 -7.78
N HIS A 301 -23.87 6.80 -7.65
CA HIS A 301 -24.84 7.85 -7.32
C HIS A 301 -25.23 7.87 -5.84
N SER A 302 -24.60 7.05 -4.99
CA SER A 302 -24.85 7.10 -3.56
C SER A 302 -24.23 8.38 -2.98
N GLU A 303 -25.09 9.32 -2.55
CA GLU A 303 -24.63 10.54 -1.88
C GLU A 303 -23.83 10.18 -0.63
N VAL A 304 -22.78 10.98 -0.32
CA VAL A 304 -21.95 10.82 0.87
C VAL A 304 -22.80 11.10 2.11
N LYS A 305 -23.44 10.05 2.65
CA LYS A 305 -24.23 10.15 3.88
C LYS A 305 -23.28 10.21 5.07
N CYS A 306 -23.46 11.21 5.92
CA CYS A 306 -22.85 11.23 7.25
C CYS A 306 -23.54 10.17 8.12
N VAL A 307 -23.01 8.94 8.09
CA VAL A 307 -23.57 7.81 8.85
C VAL A 307 -23.11 7.83 10.32
N GLY A 308 -22.18 8.73 10.67
CA GLY A 308 -21.60 8.83 12.02
C GLY A 308 -20.52 7.78 12.27
N SER A 309 -19.61 8.07 13.20
CA SER A 309 -18.41 7.24 13.47
C SER A 309 -18.78 5.80 13.88
N ALA A 310 -19.87 5.59 14.62
CA ALA A 310 -20.30 4.26 15.06
C ALA A 310 -20.79 3.37 13.91
N ALA A 311 -21.56 3.92 12.96
CA ALA A 311 -22.05 3.14 11.82
C ALA A 311 -20.95 2.87 10.79
N LEU A 312 -20.02 3.81 10.60
CA LEU A 312 -18.82 3.57 9.79
C LEU A 312 -17.91 2.53 10.41
N SER A 313 -17.71 2.62 11.73
CA SER A 313 -17.00 1.60 12.47
C SER A 313 -17.70 0.25 12.36
N ALA A 314 -19.04 0.18 12.32
CA ALA A 314 -19.75 -1.07 12.04
C ALA A 314 -19.47 -1.59 10.62
N VAL A 315 -19.56 -0.76 9.58
CA VAL A 315 -19.23 -1.14 8.19
C VAL A 315 -17.79 -1.68 8.07
N VAL A 316 -16.85 -1.12 8.84
CA VAL A 316 -15.44 -1.50 8.84
C VAL A 316 -15.14 -2.67 9.80
N MET A 317 -15.83 -2.76 10.95
CA MET A 317 -15.68 -3.83 11.94
C MET A 317 -16.33 -5.14 11.50
N ILE A 318 -17.32 -5.10 10.60
CA ILE A 318 -17.90 -6.29 9.95
C ILE A 318 -16.90 -6.92 8.94
N ALA A 319 -15.75 -6.28 8.71
CA ALA A 319 -14.67 -6.80 7.88
C ALA A 319 -13.38 -6.92 8.71
N SER A 320 -13.36 -7.82 9.70
CA SER A 320 -12.08 -8.39 10.13
C SER A 320 -11.32 -8.90 8.90
N SER A 321 -9.97 -8.95 8.96
CA SER A 321 -9.18 -9.49 7.84
C SER A 321 -9.69 -10.86 7.41
N LYS A 322 -10.17 -11.66 8.36
CA LYS A 322 -10.78 -12.96 8.09
C LYS A 322 -12.10 -12.86 7.34
N GLU A 323 -13.05 -12.05 7.79
CA GLU A 323 -14.34 -11.86 7.09
C GLU A 323 -14.16 -11.30 5.69
N PHE A 324 -13.20 -10.38 5.50
CA PHE A 324 -12.83 -9.89 4.18
C PHE A 324 -12.33 -11.04 3.29
N GLU A 325 -11.40 -11.85 3.80
CA GLU A 325 -10.82 -12.94 3.04
C GLU A 325 -11.85 -14.03 2.73
N ASP A 326 -12.71 -14.37 3.68
CA ASP A 326 -13.78 -15.36 3.51
C ASP A 326 -14.76 -14.87 2.41
N LYS A 327 -15.13 -13.57 2.42
CA LYS A 327 -16.00 -12.97 1.41
C LYS A 327 -15.40 -13.03 0.01
N TRP A 328 -14.15 -12.62 -0.17
CA TRP A 328 -13.57 -12.42 -1.50
C TRP A 328 -12.78 -13.62 -2.02
N PHE A 329 -12.15 -14.40 -1.14
CA PHE A 329 -11.26 -15.50 -1.51
C PHE A 329 -11.75 -16.88 -1.05
N GLY A 330 -12.76 -16.95 -0.17
CA GLY A 330 -13.25 -18.21 0.41
C GLY A 330 -13.60 -19.28 -0.63
N ARG A 331 -14.42 -18.93 -1.64
CA ARG A 331 -14.79 -19.87 -2.72
C ARG A 331 -13.59 -20.37 -3.54
N ILE A 332 -12.59 -19.51 -3.76
CA ILE A 332 -11.37 -19.86 -4.50
C ILE A 332 -10.54 -20.83 -3.66
N LYS A 333 -10.40 -20.56 -2.36
CA LYS A 333 -9.68 -21.40 -1.40
C LYS A 333 -10.30 -22.79 -1.28
N ASP A 334 -11.62 -22.89 -1.17
CA ASP A 334 -12.32 -24.16 -1.06
C ASP A 334 -12.12 -25.05 -2.29
N HIS A 335 -12.07 -24.46 -3.49
CA HIS A 335 -11.81 -25.17 -4.72
C HIS A 335 -10.37 -25.71 -4.79
N LEU A 336 -9.36 -24.88 -4.49
CA LEU A 336 -7.96 -25.30 -4.47
C LEU A 336 -7.72 -26.44 -3.47
N CYS A 337 -8.28 -26.32 -2.26
CA CYS A 337 -8.21 -27.37 -1.25
C CYS A 337 -8.89 -28.68 -1.70
N SER A 338 -9.90 -28.60 -2.58
CA SER A 338 -10.60 -29.78 -3.11
C SER A 338 -9.79 -30.44 -4.24
N SER A 339 -9.19 -29.64 -5.13
CA SER A 339 -8.31 -30.13 -6.20
C SER A 339 -7.05 -30.81 -5.65
N GLU A 340 -6.41 -30.26 -4.61
CA GLU A 340 -5.25 -30.89 -3.96
C GLU A 340 -5.61 -32.24 -3.32
N ARG A 341 -6.77 -32.32 -2.66
CA ARG A 341 -7.26 -33.57 -2.07
C ARG A 341 -7.57 -34.62 -3.13
N GLN A 342 -8.09 -34.21 -4.28
CA GLN A 342 -8.40 -35.10 -5.40
C GLN A 342 -7.13 -35.63 -6.07
N LEU A 343 -6.07 -34.82 -6.18
CA LEU A 343 -4.75 -35.24 -6.67
C LEU A 343 -4.06 -36.22 -5.70
N CYS A 344 -4.13 -35.97 -4.38
CA CYS A 344 -3.59 -36.90 -3.39
C CYS A 344 -4.32 -38.25 -3.37
N ALA A 345 -5.65 -38.25 -3.59
CA ALA A 345 -6.44 -39.48 -3.65
C ALA A 345 -6.21 -40.30 -4.93
N GLN A 346 -5.65 -39.70 -5.99
CA GLN A 346 -5.35 -40.36 -7.26
C GLN A 346 -3.91 -40.90 -7.36
N MET A 347 -3.05 -40.62 -6.38
CA MET A 347 -1.75 -41.30 -6.30
C MET A 347 -1.99 -42.76 -5.88
N PRO A 348 -1.69 -43.75 -6.74
CA PRO A 348 -1.74 -45.14 -6.29
C PRO A 348 -0.72 -45.30 -5.17
N ILE A 349 -1.17 -45.80 -4.02
CA ILE A 349 -0.30 -46.41 -3.02
C ILE A 349 0.37 -47.58 -3.72
N SER A 350 1.52 -47.34 -4.34
CA SER A 350 2.38 -48.40 -4.83
C SER A 350 3.09 -48.97 -3.62
N ALA A 351 2.51 -50.07 -3.12
CA ALA A 351 2.95 -50.79 -1.95
C ALA A 351 4.37 -51.34 -2.11
N ARG A 352 5.14 -51.32 -1.01
CA ARG A 352 5.89 -52.48 -0.56
C ARG A 352 5.97 -52.52 0.95
#